data_AF-A0A7S1SXG3-F1
#
_entry.id   AF-A0A7S1SXG3-F1
#
_cell.length_a   1.000
_cell.length_b   1.000
_cell.length_c   1.000
_cell.angle_alpha   90.00
_cell.angle_beta   90.00
_cell.angle_gamma   90.00
#
_symmetry.space_group_name_H-M   'P 1'
#
loop_
_entity.id
_entity.type
_entity.pdbx_description
1 polymer ?
#
loop_
_entity_poly.entity_id
_entity_poly.type
_entity_poly.pdbx_seq_one_letter_code
_entity_poly.pdbx_strand_id
1 'polypeptide(L)'
;GDWGAASELWTHRLGEQLGRTQRDDGEFWMSWHDFLCRFNVVDVCKVHAGWQALSLDVTFEANSRCAFELEVESTGPAYLMALQRRKRGDTSSGGYWYLDFNVLLCEWREDDG
;
A
#
# COMPACT_ATOMS: atom_id res chain seq x y z
N GLY A 1 -7.18 -19.99 18.78
CA GLY A 1 -7.09 -18.64 19.36
C GLY A 1 -8.49 -18.15 19.66
N ASP A 2 -8.59 -17.05 20.40
CA ASP A 2 -9.87 -16.39 20.63
C ASP A 2 -10.53 -16.06 19.29
N TRP A 3 -11.83 -16.30 19.18
CA TRP A 3 -12.62 -16.13 17.95
C TRP A 3 -12.28 -17.07 16.80
N GLY A 4 -11.37 -18.04 16.98
CA GLY A 4 -11.24 -19.15 16.03
C GLY A 4 -12.56 -19.92 15.87
N ALA A 5 -12.71 -20.69 14.80
CA ALA A 5 -14.00 -21.31 14.45
C ALA A 5 -14.61 -22.12 15.62
N ALA A 6 -13.81 -22.95 16.29
CA ALA A 6 -14.22 -23.75 17.45
C ALA A 6 -14.18 -23.01 18.81
N SER A 7 -13.97 -21.69 18.84
CA SER A 7 -13.88 -20.92 20.09
C SER A 7 -15.22 -20.88 20.83
N GLU A 8 -15.18 -21.14 22.14
CA GLU A 8 -16.35 -21.07 23.03
C GLU A 8 -16.85 -19.63 23.26
N LEU A 9 -16.04 -18.63 22.91
CA LEU A 9 -16.42 -17.22 23.00
C LEU A 9 -17.54 -16.85 22.01
N TRP A 10 -17.73 -17.66 20.97
CA TRP A 10 -18.79 -17.45 19.99
C TRP A 10 -20.17 -17.71 20.58
N THR A 11 -21.00 -16.67 20.58
CA THR A 11 -22.45 -16.84 20.73
C THR A 11 -23.08 -17.05 19.35
N HIS A 12 -24.27 -17.67 19.32
CA HIS A 12 -25.02 -17.86 18.08
C HIS A 12 -25.24 -16.54 17.33
N ARG A 13 -25.73 -15.53 18.06
CA ARG A 13 -26.01 -14.18 17.54
C ARG A 13 -24.77 -13.55 16.92
N LEU A 14 -23.63 -13.61 17.61
CA LEU A 14 -22.39 -12.99 17.11
C LEU A 14 -21.85 -13.75 15.89
N GLY A 15 -21.95 -15.08 15.90
CA GLY A 15 -21.57 -15.91 14.76
C GLY A 15 -22.37 -15.59 13.51
N GLU A 16 -23.68 -15.36 13.64
CA GLU A 16 -24.53 -14.93 12.53
C GLU A 16 -24.20 -13.51 12.05
N GLN A 17 -24.02 -12.56 12.97
CA GLN A 17 -23.74 -11.16 12.64
C GLN A 17 -22.41 -10.97 11.90
N LEU A 18 -21.40 -11.76 12.26
CA LEU A 18 -20.05 -11.70 11.69
C LEU A 18 -19.82 -12.76 10.61
N GLY A 19 -20.83 -13.55 10.25
CA GLY A 19 -20.70 -14.56 9.20
C GLY A 19 -19.67 -15.65 9.52
N ARG A 20 -19.57 -16.10 10.79
CA ARG A 20 -18.65 -17.17 11.18
C ARG A 20 -18.91 -18.43 10.37
N THR A 21 -17.90 -18.87 9.62
CA THR A 21 -17.90 -20.16 8.93
C THR A 21 -17.04 -21.17 9.71
N GLN A 22 -17.29 -22.47 9.49
CA GLN A 22 -16.45 -23.58 9.97
C GLN A 22 -15.73 -24.25 8.79
N ARG A 23 -15.49 -23.48 7.72
CA ARG A 23 -14.89 -23.98 6.49
C ARG A 23 -13.38 -23.94 6.65
N ASP A 24 -12.71 -24.93 6.08
CA ASP A 24 -11.25 -24.97 6.01
C ASP A 24 -10.79 -24.38 4.67
N ASP A 25 -11.06 -23.08 4.48
CA ASP A 25 -10.74 -22.31 3.26
C ASP A 25 -9.74 -21.18 3.52
N GLY A 26 -9.22 -21.09 4.74
CA GLY A 26 -8.28 -20.06 5.17
C GLY A 26 -8.93 -18.77 5.67
N GLU A 27 -10.26 -18.66 5.65
CA GLU A 27 -10.97 -17.56 6.30
C GLU A 27 -11.15 -17.83 7.80
N PHE A 28 -10.77 -16.86 8.64
CA PHE A 28 -10.94 -16.99 10.08
C PHE A 28 -11.03 -15.62 10.77
N TRP A 29 -11.60 -15.65 11.97
CA TRP A 29 -11.60 -14.51 12.88
C TRP A 29 -10.50 -14.69 13.94
N MET A 30 -9.98 -13.56 14.41
CA MET A 30 -9.03 -13.51 15.51
C MET A 30 -9.24 -12.25 16.32
N SER A 31 -8.73 -12.22 17.56
CA SER A 31 -8.75 -10.99 18.35
C SER A 31 -7.87 -9.91 17.69
N TRP A 32 -8.24 -8.64 17.89
CA TRP A 32 -7.42 -7.52 17.42
C TRP A 32 -6.02 -7.53 18.04
N HIS A 33 -5.90 -7.96 19.30
CA HIS A 33 -4.61 -8.12 19.96
C HIS A 33 -3.75 -9.18 19.25
N ASP A 34 -4.33 -10.33 18.92
CA ASP A 34 -3.63 -11.38 18.20
C ASP A 34 -3.19 -10.93 16.80
N PHE A 35 -3.99 -10.09 16.14
CA PHE A 35 -3.65 -9.48 14.86
C PHE A 35 -2.40 -8.59 14.98
N LEU A 36 -2.40 -7.67 15.95
CA LEU A 36 -1.26 -6.77 16.20
C LEU A 36 0.03 -7.52 16.57
N CYS A 37 -0.07 -8.68 17.22
CA CYS A 37 1.09 -9.49 17.56
C CYS A 37 1.62 -10.36 16.41
N ARG A 38 0.81 -10.62 15.37
CA ARG A 38 1.15 -11.56 14.29
C ARG A 38 1.41 -10.88 12.95
N PHE A 39 0.83 -9.71 12.72
CA PHE A 39 0.96 -8.97 11.46
C PHE A 39 1.69 -7.65 11.71
N ASN A 40 2.75 -7.43 10.94
CA ASN A 40 3.57 -6.21 11.03
C ASN A 40 3.24 -5.20 9.93
N VAL A 41 2.57 -5.63 8.86
CA VAL A 41 2.26 -4.82 7.67
C VAL A 41 0.82 -5.08 7.27
N VAL A 42 0.11 -3.99 6.95
CA VAL A 42 -1.25 -4.00 6.41
C VAL A 42 -1.29 -3.10 5.20
N ASP A 43 -1.54 -3.69 4.03
CA ASP A 43 -1.71 -2.93 2.79
C ASP A 43 -3.18 -2.61 2.58
N VAL A 44 -3.49 -1.32 2.40
CA VAL A 44 -4.85 -0.83 2.16
C VAL A 44 -4.92 -0.13 0.81
N CYS A 45 -5.58 -0.78 -0.16
CA CYS A 45 -5.88 -0.18 -1.46
C CYS A 45 -7.09 0.74 -1.34
N LYS A 46 -6.88 2.06 -1.43
CA LYS A 46 -7.97 3.05 -1.40
C LYS A 46 -8.45 3.37 -2.82
N VAL A 47 -9.77 3.54 -2.96
CA VAL A 47 -10.41 4.05 -4.17
C VAL A 47 -11.25 5.25 -3.75
N HIS A 48 -10.95 6.42 -4.30
CA HIS A 48 -11.67 7.66 -3.99
C HIS A 48 -12.51 8.10 -5.20
N ALA A 49 -13.76 8.48 -4.96
CA ALA A 49 -14.57 9.11 -6.00
C ALA A 49 -13.96 10.48 -6.37
N GLY A 50 -13.88 10.77 -7.67
CA GLY A 50 -13.28 12.03 -8.17
C GLY A 50 -11.75 12.06 -8.15
N TRP A 51 -11.09 10.93 -7.89
CA TRP A 51 -9.63 10.82 -7.92
C TRP A 51 -9.06 11.25 -9.28
N GLN A 52 -8.09 12.15 -9.26
CA GLN A 52 -7.30 12.54 -10.43
C GLN A 52 -5.95 11.80 -10.37
N ALA A 53 -5.50 11.28 -11.52
CA ALA A 53 -4.24 10.57 -11.63
C ALA A 53 -3.41 11.14 -12.77
N LEU A 54 -2.16 11.45 -12.48
CA LEU A 54 -1.13 11.72 -13.47
C LEU A 54 -0.05 10.65 -13.36
N SER A 55 0.40 10.12 -14.48
CA SER A 55 1.48 9.14 -14.55
C SER A 55 2.48 9.59 -15.61
N LEU A 56 3.74 9.72 -15.20
CA LEU A 56 4.83 10.12 -16.07
C LEU A 56 5.77 8.93 -16.23
N ASP A 57 6.06 8.60 -17.49
CA ASP A 57 6.99 7.53 -17.81
C ASP A 57 8.39 8.10 -17.99
N VAL A 58 9.33 7.60 -17.18
CA VAL A 58 10.70 8.11 -17.14
C VAL A 58 11.67 6.94 -17.29
N THR A 59 12.73 7.17 -18.06
CA THR A 59 13.87 6.25 -18.15
C THR A 59 15.08 6.93 -17.55
N PHE A 60 15.79 6.24 -16.67
CA PHE A 60 17.02 6.73 -16.05
C PHE A 60 18.22 5.99 -16.62
N GLU A 61 19.27 6.74 -16.94
CA GLU A 61 20.61 6.16 -17.11
C GLU A 61 21.32 6.10 -15.75
N ALA A 62 22.49 5.46 -15.72
CA ALA A 62 23.27 5.38 -14.48
C ALA A 62 23.62 6.80 -13.98
N ASN A 63 23.38 7.06 -12.69
CA ASN A 63 23.60 8.35 -12.02
C ASN A 63 22.77 9.53 -12.56
N SER A 64 21.69 9.28 -13.31
CA SER A 64 20.77 10.33 -13.74
C SER A 64 19.85 10.79 -12.60
N ARG A 65 19.40 12.05 -12.68
CA ARG A 65 18.33 12.61 -11.84
C ARG A 65 17.32 13.30 -12.75
N CYS A 66 16.05 13.25 -12.39
CA CYS A 66 15.01 14.05 -13.03
C CYS A 66 14.20 14.78 -11.95
N ALA A 67 13.62 15.91 -12.32
CA ALA A 67 12.71 16.67 -11.49
C ALA A 67 11.43 16.96 -12.28
N PHE A 68 10.30 16.97 -11.58
CA PHE A 68 9.00 17.33 -12.12
C PHE A 68 8.40 18.41 -11.24
N GLU A 69 7.82 19.42 -11.88
CA GLU A 69 6.99 20.40 -11.19
C GLU A 69 5.56 19.86 -11.09
N LEU A 70 4.98 19.99 -9.89
CA LEU A 70 3.62 19.58 -9.61
C LEU A 70 2.86 20.80 -9.10
N GLU A 71 1.90 21.27 -9.89
CA GLU A 71 0.97 22.31 -9.46
C GLU A 71 -0.23 21.66 -8.75
N VAL A 72 -0.55 22.16 -7.55
CA VAL A 72 -1.66 21.65 -6.73
C VAL A 72 -2.76 22.70 -6.71
N GLU A 73 -3.81 22.48 -7.50
CA GLU A 73 -4.93 23.43 -7.63
C GLU A 73 -5.78 23.55 -6.36
N SER A 74 -5.84 22.49 -5.54
CA SER A 74 -6.63 22.47 -4.30
C SER A 74 -5.97 21.64 -3.23
N THR A 75 -6.13 22.04 -1.97
CA THR A 75 -5.56 21.31 -0.83
C THR A 75 -6.30 20.00 -0.59
N GLY A 76 -5.55 18.92 -0.35
CA GLY A 76 -6.11 17.61 -0.06
C GLY A 76 -5.05 16.51 0.00
N PRO A 77 -5.44 15.26 0.31
CA PRO A 77 -4.52 14.13 0.30
C PRO A 77 -4.01 13.85 -1.12
N ALA A 78 -2.69 13.85 -1.29
CA ALA A 78 -2.03 13.44 -2.52
C ALA A 78 -1.15 12.22 -2.26
N TYR A 79 -1.03 11.35 -3.26
CA TYR A 79 -0.18 10.15 -3.20
C TYR A 79 0.82 10.22 -4.34
N LEU A 80 2.10 10.19 -4.00
CA LEU A 80 3.20 10.13 -4.96
C LEU A 80 3.74 8.72 -4.97
N MET A 81 3.80 8.13 -6.16
CA MET A 81 4.29 6.77 -6.36
C MET A 81 5.30 6.76 -7.49
N ALA A 82 6.45 6.16 -7.24
CA ALA A 82 7.41 5.81 -8.28
C ALA A 82 7.40 4.30 -8.44
N LEU A 83 7.19 3.82 -9.67
CA LEU A 83 6.98 2.42 -9.98
C LEU A 83 7.97 1.97 -11.06
N GLN A 84 8.78 0.97 -10.75
CA GLN A 84 9.63 0.32 -11.75
C GLN A 84 8.76 -0.54 -12.68
N ARG A 85 8.75 -0.21 -13.98
CA ARG A 85 7.88 -0.86 -15.00
C ARG A 85 8.03 -2.38 -15.13
N ARG A 86 9.15 -2.98 -14.70
CA ARG A 86 9.38 -4.42 -14.89
C ARG A 86 8.80 -5.22 -13.71
N LYS A 87 7.85 -6.07 -14.06
CA LYS A 87 7.01 -6.92 -13.18
C LYS A 87 7.78 -7.78 -12.17
N ARG A 88 9.09 -7.97 -12.36
CA ARG A 88 10.00 -8.73 -11.49
C ARG A 88 11.43 -8.21 -11.55
N GLY A 89 11.66 -6.89 -11.54
CA GLY A 89 13.03 -6.38 -11.64
C GLY A 89 13.68 -6.63 -13.01
N ASP A 90 14.98 -6.41 -13.12
CA ASP A 90 15.75 -6.80 -14.30
C ASP A 90 16.27 -8.25 -14.15
N THR A 91 16.01 -9.08 -15.16
CA THR A 91 16.33 -10.51 -15.17
C THR A 91 17.66 -10.81 -15.88
N SER A 92 18.36 -9.78 -16.38
CA SER A 92 19.56 -9.94 -17.19
C SER A 92 20.75 -10.56 -16.44
N SER A 93 20.77 -10.42 -15.11
CA SER A 93 21.87 -10.83 -14.22
C SER A 93 21.59 -12.11 -13.43
N GLY A 94 20.54 -12.87 -13.77
CA GLY A 94 20.21 -14.15 -13.12
C GLY A 94 19.57 -14.02 -11.73
N GLY A 95 19.21 -12.80 -11.31
CA GLY A 95 18.48 -12.52 -10.07
C GLY A 95 17.34 -11.51 -10.27
N TYR A 96 16.50 -11.34 -9.26
CA TYR A 96 15.48 -10.28 -9.21
C TYR A 96 16.00 -9.12 -8.39
N TRP A 97 16.17 -7.94 -9.00
CA TRP A 97 16.61 -6.74 -8.32
C TRP A 97 15.69 -5.56 -8.64
N TYR A 98 15.33 -4.83 -7.59
CA TYR A 98 14.66 -3.54 -7.67
C TYR A 98 15.73 -2.46 -7.60
N LEU A 99 15.52 -1.36 -8.32
CA LEU A 99 16.37 -0.18 -8.18
C LEU A 99 16.05 0.53 -6.87
N ASP A 100 17.09 0.86 -6.11
CA ASP A 100 16.97 1.78 -4.99
C ASP A 100 16.82 3.20 -5.54
N PHE A 101 15.59 3.71 -5.58
CA PHE A 101 15.32 5.11 -5.90
C PHE A 101 14.76 5.84 -4.69
N ASN A 102 15.08 7.13 -4.62
CA ASN A 102 14.58 8.04 -3.60
C ASN A 102 13.77 9.14 -4.29
N VAL A 103 12.60 9.45 -3.74
CA VAL A 103 11.79 10.58 -4.19
C VAL A 103 11.96 11.70 -3.18
N LEU A 104 12.37 12.88 -3.67
CA LEU A 104 12.44 14.10 -2.88
C LEU A 104 11.31 15.02 -3.30
N LEU A 105 10.52 15.49 -2.33
CA LEU A 105 9.48 16.49 -2.53
C LEU A 105 9.95 17.80 -1.90
N CYS A 106 10.03 18.85 -2.70
CA CYS A 106 10.43 20.17 -2.27
C CYS A 106 9.30 21.16 -2.58
N GLU A 107 9.03 22.07 -1.64
CA GLU A 107 8.18 23.24 -1.89
C GLU A 107 9.06 24.33 -2.51
N TRP A 108 8.69 24.81 -3.70
CA TRP A 108 9.30 26.01 -4.26
C TRP A 108 8.62 27.24 -3.69
N ARG A 109 9.42 28.18 -3.17
CA ARG A 109 8.96 29.52 -2.79
C ARG A 109 9.81 30.52 -3.54
N GLU A 110 9.17 31.50 -4.17
CA GLU A 110 9.90 32.69 -4.65
C GLU A 110 10.34 33.50 -3.42
N ASP A 111 11.62 33.84 -3.36
CA ASP A 111 12.15 34.75 -2.34
C ASP A 111 11.65 36.16 -2.66
N ASP A 112 10.73 36.69 -1.84
CA ASP A 112 10.39 38.11 -1.81
C ASP A 112 11.59 38.87 -1.26
N GLY A 113 12.42 39.42 -2.16
CA GLY A 113 13.64 40.17 -1.85
C GLY A 113 13.46 41.44 -1.03
#